data_AF-A0A7K4B722-F1
#
_entry.id   AF-A0A7K4B722-F1
#
_cell.length_a   1.000
_cell.length_b   1.000
_cell.length_c   1.000
_cell.angle_alpha   90.00
_cell.angle_beta   90.00
_cell.angle_gamma   90.00
#
_symmetry.space_group_name_H-M   'P 1'
#
loop_
_entity.id
_entity.type
_entity.pdbx_description
1 polymer ?
#
loop_
_entity_poly.entity_id
_entity_poly.type
_entity_poly.pdbx_seq_one_letter_code
_entity_poly.pdbx_strand_id
1 'polypeptide(L)'
;MKLYSIIKALIILILVSCTVFFTGISAATEIVKPEIPGMYSIISEPSGAEAFINNTSLGLTPLIYIPNSDLQVPFEIEIRKQGYIVERRTISEIPRISNTLTLSFFLELSPQFGRIVVSAKPDGSLVSLNSQKTVEVPYTFEKVPIGNHSVTVTKSGYKPYTNPNVLVKPDIDTKLRIFLISNVEKKVLVVTTTPPDAEILVDGIYRGTTLKDIPLLIGPLTDGSHSVQARMKGYKDVFVEVITQEFVSTNLDLALIPMNANPVPATLRIRTKPYGADIYLSSIWIGQTPPFGYFELKNLPPARYSLTFSLIGYQNSTEWIHPLEGETITMDRELIPQK
;
A
#
# COMPACT_ATOMS: atom_id res chain seq x y z
N MET A 1 -19.28 -100.85 -24.40
CA MET A 1 -19.43 -101.20 -25.83
C MET A 1 -19.09 -99.95 -26.65
N LYS A 2 -17.82 -99.63 -26.90
CA LYS A 2 -16.94 -100.16 -27.96
C LYS A 2 -17.66 -100.36 -29.31
N LEU A 3 -17.43 -99.43 -30.24
CA LEU A 3 -17.18 -99.79 -31.63
C LEU A 3 -16.12 -98.84 -32.22
N TYR A 4 -14.91 -99.37 -32.32
CA TYR A 4 -13.83 -98.90 -33.18
C TYR A 4 -14.08 -99.46 -34.59
N SER A 5 -13.83 -98.70 -35.66
CA SER A 5 -13.16 -99.26 -36.83
C SER A 5 -12.58 -98.16 -37.72
N ILE A 6 -11.33 -98.38 -38.10
CA ILE A 6 -10.39 -97.52 -38.83
C ILE A 6 -10.20 -98.14 -40.23
N ILE A 7 -9.59 -97.38 -41.18
CA ILE A 7 -8.75 -97.79 -42.35
C ILE A 7 -9.55 -97.89 -43.69
N LYS A 8 -9.23 -97.23 -44.83
CA LYS A 8 -7.98 -96.93 -45.60
C LYS A 8 -8.28 -95.77 -46.60
N ALA A 9 -7.51 -94.67 -46.64
CA ALA A 9 -6.41 -94.37 -47.59
C ALA A 9 -6.78 -94.21 -49.09
N LEU A 10 -6.75 -92.97 -49.62
CA LEU A 10 -6.04 -92.65 -50.87
C LEU A 10 -5.71 -91.14 -50.95
N ILE A 11 -4.43 -90.87 -51.18
CA ILE A 11 -3.80 -89.56 -51.39
C ILE A 11 -3.97 -89.19 -52.86
N ILE A 12 -4.54 -88.02 -53.17
CA ILE A 12 -4.21 -87.25 -54.39
C ILE A 12 -4.09 -85.77 -54.01
N LEU A 13 -2.85 -85.28 -54.13
CA LEU A 13 -2.38 -83.91 -54.03
C LEU A 13 -2.60 -83.21 -55.39
N ILE A 14 -3.01 -81.93 -55.41
CA ILE A 14 -2.76 -80.83 -56.40
C ILE A 14 -3.90 -79.78 -56.21
N LEU A 15 -3.70 -78.71 -55.41
CA LEU A 15 -3.15 -77.36 -55.72
C LEU A 15 -4.14 -76.36 -56.40
N VAL A 16 -4.41 -75.27 -55.65
CA VAL A 16 -4.83 -73.90 -56.07
C VAL A 16 -6.29 -73.74 -56.53
N SER A 17 -7.18 -73.03 -55.82
CA SER A 17 -7.21 -71.56 -55.82
C SER A 17 -8.06 -71.00 -54.67
N CYS A 18 -7.49 -70.00 -54.02
CA CYS A 18 -7.98 -69.19 -52.91
C CYS A 18 -9.15 -68.27 -53.32
N THR A 19 -10.25 -68.31 -52.58
CA THR A 19 -11.10 -67.13 -52.31
C THR A 19 -11.72 -67.26 -50.91
N VAL A 20 -10.97 -66.85 -49.89
CA VAL A 20 -11.53 -66.58 -48.57
C VAL A 20 -12.26 -65.24 -48.65
N PHE A 21 -13.58 -65.25 -48.53
CA PHE A 21 -14.35 -64.05 -48.24
C PHE A 21 -13.97 -63.58 -46.83
N PHE A 22 -13.00 -62.66 -46.78
CA PHE A 22 -12.69 -61.88 -45.59
C PHE A 22 -13.74 -60.79 -45.50
N THR A 23 -14.81 -60.99 -44.72
CA THR A 23 -15.62 -59.89 -44.23
C THR A 23 -14.80 -59.16 -43.17
N GLY A 24 -13.93 -58.24 -43.61
CA GLY A 24 -13.31 -57.28 -42.71
C GLY A 24 -14.38 -56.30 -42.24
N ILE A 25 -14.88 -56.48 -41.02
CA ILE A 25 -15.55 -55.39 -40.30
C ILE A 25 -14.44 -54.43 -39.90
N SER A 26 -14.18 -53.43 -40.74
CA SER A 26 -13.42 -52.25 -40.35
C SER A 26 -14.31 -51.44 -39.42
N ALA A 27 -14.15 -51.61 -38.11
CA ALA A 27 -14.67 -50.64 -37.15
C ALA A 27 -13.91 -49.33 -37.39
N ALA A 28 -14.54 -48.39 -38.08
CA ALA A 28 -14.04 -47.04 -38.17
C ALA A 28 -14.09 -46.43 -36.76
N THR A 29 -12.93 -46.18 -36.15
CA THR A 29 -12.85 -45.39 -34.94
C THR A 29 -13.30 -43.97 -35.29
N GLU A 30 -14.48 -43.55 -34.83
CA GLU A 30 -14.87 -42.15 -34.91
C GLU A 30 -13.88 -41.32 -34.10
N ILE A 31 -13.16 -40.41 -34.77
CA ILE A 31 -12.40 -39.36 -34.09
C ILE A 31 -13.44 -38.40 -33.51
N VAL A 32 -13.79 -38.57 -32.24
CA VAL A 32 -14.62 -37.60 -31.51
C VAL A 32 -13.85 -36.29 -31.46
N LYS A 33 -14.36 -35.27 -32.17
CA LYS A 33 -13.81 -33.91 -32.11
C LYS A 33 -13.87 -33.43 -30.65
N PRO A 34 -12.76 -32.98 -30.05
CA PRO A 34 -12.79 -32.51 -28.66
C PRO A 34 -13.75 -31.33 -28.54
N GLU A 35 -14.81 -31.51 -27.74
CA GLU A 35 -15.77 -30.45 -27.44
C GLU A 35 -15.13 -29.48 -26.44
N ILE A 36 -15.16 -28.18 -26.76
CA ILE A 36 -14.71 -27.14 -25.83
C ILE A 36 -15.83 -26.95 -24.81
N PRO A 37 -15.61 -27.20 -23.51
CA PRO A 37 -16.67 -27.04 -22.52
C PRO A 37 -17.09 -25.58 -22.39
N GLY A 38 -18.31 -25.35 -21.90
CA GLY A 38 -18.72 -24.02 -21.48
C GLY A 38 -17.86 -23.55 -20.31
N MET A 39 -17.54 -22.26 -20.25
CA MET A 39 -16.67 -21.71 -19.21
C MET A 39 -17.11 -20.33 -18.73
N TYR A 40 -16.71 -19.97 -17.52
CA TYR A 40 -16.84 -18.61 -17.00
C TYR A 40 -15.49 -17.90 -17.09
N SER A 41 -15.50 -16.65 -17.56
CA SER A 41 -14.39 -15.72 -17.43
C SER A 41 -14.68 -14.77 -16.27
N ILE A 42 -13.99 -14.93 -15.15
CA ILE A 42 -14.23 -14.17 -13.92
C ILE A 42 -13.17 -13.08 -13.82
N ILE A 43 -13.60 -11.83 -13.84
CA ILE A 43 -12.73 -10.65 -13.75
C ILE A 43 -13.19 -9.72 -12.63
N SER A 44 -12.24 -9.05 -11.97
CA SER A 44 -12.56 -8.03 -10.96
C SER A 44 -11.81 -6.74 -11.18
N GLU A 45 -12.38 -5.64 -10.69
CA GLU A 45 -11.72 -4.34 -10.58
C GLU A 45 -11.69 -3.91 -9.11
N PRO A 46 -10.49 -3.77 -8.50
CA PRO A 46 -9.18 -4.12 -9.04
C PRO A 46 -9.00 -5.64 -9.26
N SER A 47 -8.08 -6.01 -10.15
CA SER A 47 -7.72 -7.41 -10.43
C SER A 47 -6.91 -8.04 -9.29
N GLY A 48 -6.72 -9.37 -9.33
CA GLY A 48 -6.03 -10.13 -8.29
C GLY A 48 -6.85 -10.29 -7.01
N ALA A 49 -8.17 -10.38 -7.15
CA ALA A 49 -9.07 -10.77 -6.06
C ALA A 49 -9.25 -12.29 -6.09
N GLU A 50 -9.42 -12.93 -4.95
CA GLU A 50 -9.64 -14.37 -4.86
C GLU A 50 -11.12 -14.70 -5.06
N ALA A 51 -11.43 -15.61 -5.98
CA ALA A 51 -12.80 -16.03 -6.29
C ALA A 51 -13.13 -17.37 -5.62
N PHE A 52 -14.34 -17.50 -5.11
CA PHE A 52 -14.84 -18.70 -4.44
C PHE A 52 -16.18 -19.13 -5.03
N ILE A 53 -16.42 -20.45 -5.10
CA ILE A 53 -17.75 -21.05 -5.29
C ILE A 53 -17.98 -22.03 -4.14
N ASN A 54 -19.12 -21.94 -3.47
CA ASN A 54 -19.47 -22.81 -2.33
C ASN A 54 -18.33 -22.91 -1.30
N ASN A 55 -17.72 -21.76 -0.99
CA ASN A 55 -16.57 -21.61 -0.08
C ASN A 55 -15.27 -22.34 -0.50
N THR A 56 -15.19 -22.83 -1.73
CA THR A 56 -13.97 -23.41 -2.33
C THR A 56 -13.26 -22.36 -3.19
N SER A 57 -11.96 -22.15 -2.96
CA SER A 57 -11.16 -21.18 -3.72
C SER A 57 -10.91 -21.68 -5.15
N LEU A 58 -11.13 -20.80 -6.13
CA LEU A 58 -10.86 -21.03 -7.55
C LEU A 58 -9.52 -20.40 -8.00
N GLY A 59 -8.95 -19.49 -7.19
CA GLY A 59 -7.76 -18.71 -7.53
C GLY A 59 -8.02 -17.21 -7.68
N LEU A 60 -7.05 -16.50 -8.26
CA LEU A 60 -7.05 -15.04 -8.37
C LEU A 60 -7.60 -14.57 -9.73
N THR A 61 -8.41 -13.51 -9.73
CA THR A 61 -8.89 -12.85 -10.95
C THR A 61 -7.76 -12.11 -11.69
N PRO A 62 -7.80 -12.01 -13.03
CA PRO A 62 -8.74 -12.68 -13.92
C PRO A 62 -8.47 -14.20 -14.01
N LEU A 63 -9.53 -15.01 -14.02
CA LEU A 63 -9.40 -16.47 -14.17
C LEU A 63 -10.50 -17.07 -15.06
N ILE A 64 -10.21 -18.23 -15.65
CA ILE A 64 -11.18 -19.05 -16.38
C ILE A 64 -11.60 -20.21 -15.48
N TYR A 65 -12.90 -20.39 -15.28
CA TYR A 65 -13.47 -21.50 -14.54
C TYR A 65 -14.32 -22.37 -15.46
N ILE A 66 -13.98 -23.66 -15.54
CA ILE A 66 -14.78 -24.67 -16.24
C ILE A 66 -15.63 -25.37 -15.17
N PRO A 67 -16.98 -25.24 -15.21
CA PRO A 67 -17.85 -25.86 -14.22
C PRO A 67 -17.78 -27.38 -14.30
N ASN A 68 -17.74 -28.02 -13.14
CA ASN A 68 -17.86 -29.47 -13.05
C ASN A 68 -19.28 -29.91 -13.41
N SER A 69 -19.43 -31.16 -13.88
CA SER A 69 -20.72 -31.74 -14.29
C SER A 69 -21.77 -31.82 -13.17
N ASP A 70 -21.34 -31.73 -11.91
CA ASP A 70 -22.17 -31.80 -10.71
C ASP A 70 -22.54 -30.42 -10.14
N LEU A 71 -22.04 -29.32 -10.72
CA LEU A 71 -22.38 -27.96 -10.27
C LEU A 71 -23.87 -27.69 -10.54
N GLN A 72 -24.63 -27.44 -9.48
CA GLN A 72 -26.06 -27.12 -9.57
C GLN A 72 -26.30 -25.61 -9.51
N VAL A 73 -27.33 -25.15 -10.23
CA VAL A 73 -27.80 -23.76 -10.17
C VAL A 73 -29.07 -23.64 -9.31
N PRO A 74 -29.27 -22.52 -8.59
CA PRO A 74 -28.33 -21.39 -8.50
C PRO A 74 -27.15 -21.69 -7.56
N PHE A 75 -25.98 -21.11 -7.86
CA PHE A 75 -24.83 -21.10 -6.96
C PHE A 75 -24.35 -19.66 -6.74
N GLU A 76 -23.54 -19.44 -5.71
CA GLU A 76 -22.98 -18.13 -5.38
C GLU A 76 -21.49 -18.10 -5.71
N ILE A 77 -21.08 -17.02 -6.39
CA ILE A 77 -19.67 -16.64 -6.51
C ILE A 77 -19.39 -15.54 -5.50
N GLU A 78 -18.33 -15.72 -4.72
CA GLU A 78 -17.84 -14.73 -3.76
C GLU A 78 -16.45 -14.25 -4.20
N ILE A 79 -16.25 -12.93 -4.29
CA ILE A 79 -14.97 -12.32 -4.62
C ILE A 79 -14.42 -11.62 -3.37
N ARG A 80 -13.23 -12.05 -2.92
CA ARG A 80 -12.55 -11.50 -1.75
C ARG A 80 -11.24 -10.82 -2.15
N LYS A 81 -11.00 -9.62 -1.62
CA LYS A 81 -9.70 -8.95 -1.74
C LYS A 81 -9.41 -8.18 -0.47
N GLN A 82 -8.19 -8.29 0.04
CA GLN A 82 -7.79 -7.56 1.24
C GLN A 82 -7.98 -6.05 1.06
N GLY A 83 -8.65 -5.41 2.02
CA GLY A 83 -8.96 -3.98 1.97
C GLY A 83 -10.23 -3.63 1.17
N TYR A 84 -10.97 -4.61 0.66
CA TYR A 84 -12.21 -4.42 -0.09
C TYR A 84 -13.39 -5.14 0.59
N ILE A 85 -14.58 -4.63 0.34
CA ILE A 85 -15.85 -5.27 0.69
C ILE A 85 -15.97 -6.54 -0.18
N VAL A 86 -16.37 -7.64 0.45
CA VAL A 86 -16.62 -8.89 -0.25
C VAL A 86 -17.85 -8.74 -1.16
N GLU A 87 -17.68 -8.98 -2.46
CA GLU A 87 -18.79 -9.02 -3.41
C GLU A 87 -19.32 -10.46 -3.51
N ARG A 88 -20.64 -10.60 -3.58
CA ARG A 88 -21.30 -11.87 -3.85
C ARG A 88 -22.29 -11.72 -5.00
N ARG A 89 -22.36 -12.75 -5.86
CA ARG A 89 -23.31 -12.84 -6.96
C ARG A 89 -23.89 -14.23 -7.09
N THR A 90 -25.22 -14.32 -7.11
CA THR A 90 -25.94 -15.54 -7.46
C THR A 90 -25.94 -15.75 -8.97
N ILE A 91 -25.51 -16.93 -9.42
CA ILE A 91 -25.49 -17.36 -10.82
C ILE A 91 -26.54 -18.46 -11.01
N SER A 92 -27.42 -18.26 -11.98
CA SER A 92 -28.58 -19.14 -12.22
C SER A 92 -28.48 -19.95 -13.53
N GLU A 93 -27.36 -19.87 -14.24
CA GLU A 93 -27.15 -20.56 -15.52
C GLU A 93 -25.74 -21.11 -15.67
N ILE A 94 -25.61 -22.23 -16.39
CA ILE A 94 -24.34 -22.85 -16.77
C ILE A 94 -24.06 -22.56 -18.26
N PRO A 95 -22.86 -22.06 -18.63
CA PRO A 95 -22.49 -21.83 -20.01
C PRO A 95 -22.61 -23.10 -20.86
N ARG A 96 -23.19 -22.96 -22.05
CA ARG A 96 -23.26 -24.06 -23.03
C ARG A 96 -21.87 -24.38 -23.59
N ILE A 97 -21.74 -25.57 -24.19
CA ILE A 97 -20.54 -26.00 -24.94
C ILE A 97 -20.09 -24.89 -25.90
N SER A 98 -18.79 -24.61 -25.91
CA SER A 98 -18.13 -23.57 -26.71
C SER A 98 -18.59 -22.13 -26.42
N ASN A 99 -19.29 -21.89 -25.31
CA ASN A 99 -19.65 -20.55 -24.85
C ASN A 99 -18.83 -20.13 -23.62
N THR A 100 -18.46 -18.86 -23.58
CA THR A 100 -17.80 -18.24 -22.43
C THR A 100 -18.68 -17.14 -21.87
N LEU A 101 -19.12 -17.28 -20.61
CA LEU A 101 -19.84 -16.22 -19.90
C LEU A 101 -18.85 -15.37 -19.10
N THR A 102 -18.78 -14.08 -19.39
CA THR A 102 -17.94 -13.15 -18.64
C THR A 102 -18.69 -12.59 -17.42
N LEU A 103 -18.11 -12.76 -16.24
CA LEU A 103 -18.61 -12.24 -14.99
C LEU A 103 -17.65 -11.16 -14.48
N SER A 104 -18.09 -9.91 -14.53
CA SER A 104 -17.31 -8.74 -14.09
C SER A 104 -17.75 -8.28 -12.71
N PHE A 105 -16.79 -8.10 -11.81
CA PHE A 105 -17.00 -7.73 -10.41
C PHE A 105 -16.31 -6.39 -10.10
N PHE A 106 -17.01 -5.45 -9.48
CA PHE A 106 -16.42 -4.18 -9.02
C PHE A 106 -16.35 -4.22 -7.50
N LEU A 107 -15.15 -4.14 -6.95
CA LEU A 107 -14.94 -4.21 -5.51
C LEU A 107 -14.86 -2.80 -4.93
N GLU A 108 -15.69 -2.54 -3.93
CA GLU A 108 -15.63 -1.30 -3.15
C GLU A 108 -14.60 -1.42 -2.03
N LEU A 109 -13.86 -0.35 -1.75
CA LEU A 109 -12.91 -0.34 -0.63
C LEU A 109 -13.67 -0.54 0.69
N SER A 110 -13.14 -1.42 1.53
CA SER A 110 -13.60 -1.53 2.91
C SER A 110 -13.13 -0.29 3.66
N PRO A 111 -14.01 0.45 4.35
CA PRO A 111 -13.61 1.64 5.09
C PRO A 111 -12.66 1.24 6.21
N GLN A 112 -11.37 1.56 6.04
CA GLN A 112 -10.35 1.36 7.06
C GLN A 112 -10.26 2.60 7.93
N PHE A 113 -10.11 2.36 9.23
CA PHE A 113 -10.01 3.41 10.22
C PHE A 113 -8.79 3.19 11.12
N GLY A 114 -8.25 4.28 11.64
CA GLY A 114 -7.26 4.31 12.71
C GLY A 114 -7.75 5.17 13.89
N ARG A 115 -6.84 5.45 14.81
CA ARG A 115 -7.10 6.26 16.01
C ARG A 115 -6.07 7.38 16.11
N ILE A 116 -6.51 8.56 16.54
CA ILE A 116 -5.60 9.66 16.89
C ILE A 116 -5.74 9.94 18.37
N VAL A 117 -4.65 9.73 19.12
CA VAL A 117 -4.56 10.02 20.55
C VAL A 117 -3.86 11.35 20.73
N VAL A 118 -4.56 12.37 21.22
CA VAL A 118 -4.04 13.72 21.39
C VAL A 118 -3.91 14.07 22.86
N SER A 119 -2.75 14.58 23.25
CA SER A 119 -2.49 15.21 24.55
C SER A 119 -1.86 16.58 24.32
N ALA A 120 -2.19 17.57 25.17
CA ALA A 120 -1.53 18.85 25.10
C ALA A 120 -1.32 19.51 26.46
N LYS A 121 -0.34 20.40 26.52
CA LYS A 121 -0.13 21.33 27.64
C LYS A 121 -0.26 22.78 27.15
N PRO A 122 -0.84 23.69 27.95
CA PRO A 122 -1.36 23.46 29.31
C PRO A 122 -2.65 22.62 29.32
N ASP A 123 -3.02 22.11 30.50
CA ASP A 123 -4.27 21.37 30.69
C ASP A 123 -5.49 22.25 30.36
N GLY A 124 -6.59 21.61 29.93
CA GLY A 124 -7.78 22.32 29.44
C GLY A 124 -7.61 22.92 28.04
N SER A 125 -6.63 22.44 27.26
CA SER A 125 -6.51 22.76 25.83
C SER A 125 -7.61 22.06 25.02
N LEU A 126 -8.02 22.68 23.91
CA LEU A 126 -9.08 22.20 23.03
C LEU A 126 -8.47 21.73 21.70
N VAL A 127 -8.76 20.49 21.30
CA VAL A 127 -8.39 19.93 20.00
C VAL A 127 -9.57 19.89 19.04
N SER A 128 -9.33 20.14 17.75
CA SER A 128 -10.23 19.80 16.65
C SER A 128 -9.51 18.96 15.59
N LEU A 129 -10.28 18.07 14.97
CA LEU A 129 -9.87 17.26 13.82
C LEU A 129 -10.60 17.78 12.57
N ASN A 130 -9.88 18.08 11.49
CA ASN A 130 -10.40 18.60 10.23
C ASN A 130 -11.36 19.80 10.37
N SER A 131 -11.02 20.72 11.28
CA SER A 131 -11.84 21.91 11.58
C SER A 131 -13.25 21.61 12.10
N GLN A 132 -13.49 20.40 12.61
CA GLN A 132 -14.76 20.02 13.25
C GLN A 132 -14.82 20.50 14.71
N LYS A 133 -15.87 20.06 15.43
CA LYS A 133 -16.12 20.42 16.84
C LYS A 133 -14.87 20.24 17.70
N THR A 134 -14.61 21.21 18.56
CA THR A 134 -13.53 21.17 19.53
C THR A 134 -13.90 20.35 20.76
N VAL A 135 -12.93 19.63 21.30
CA VAL A 135 -13.03 18.82 22.53
C VAL A 135 -11.80 19.03 23.40
N GLU A 136 -11.94 18.89 24.72
CA GLU A 136 -10.79 19.02 25.65
C GLU A 136 -9.85 17.81 25.55
N VAL A 137 -8.54 18.07 25.63
CA VAL A 137 -7.50 17.02 25.67
C VAL A 137 -7.07 16.71 27.11
N PRO A 138 -6.65 15.46 27.42
CA PRO A 138 -6.39 14.34 26.51
C PRO A 138 -7.67 13.75 25.88
N TYR A 139 -7.62 13.48 24.57
CA TYR A 139 -8.74 12.94 23.81
C TYR A 139 -8.27 11.92 22.77
N THR A 140 -9.09 10.89 22.52
CA THR A 140 -8.85 9.94 21.43
C THR A 140 -9.97 10.03 20.41
N PHE A 141 -9.62 10.40 19.17
CA PHE A 141 -10.52 10.29 18.04
C PHE A 141 -10.57 8.82 17.59
N GLU A 142 -11.72 8.20 17.78
CA GLU A 142 -11.99 6.83 17.35
C GLU A 142 -12.48 6.80 15.89
N LYS A 143 -12.20 5.70 15.19
CA LYS A 143 -12.65 5.46 13.82
C LYS A 143 -12.34 6.62 12.85
N VAL A 144 -11.12 7.13 12.89
CA VAL A 144 -10.67 8.17 11.96
C VAL A 144 -10.32 7.50 10.63
N PRO A 145 -10.84 7.94 9.48
CA PRO A 145 -10.47 7.38 8.18
C PRO A 145 -8.95 7.32 8.01
N ILE A 146 -8.43 6.32 7.30
CA ILE A 146 -7.00 6.31 6.97
C ILE A 146 -6.66 7.47 6.04
N GLY A 147 -5.44 8.02 6.15
CA GLY A 147 -4.97 9.14 5.34
C GLY A 147 -4.56 10.36 6.16
N ASN A 148 -4.35 11.49 5.47
CA ASN A 148 -3.92 12.73 6.12
C ASN A 148 -5.10 13.51 6.68
N HIS A 149 -4.92 13.99 7.90
CA HIS A 149 -5.88 14.83 8.60
C HIS A 149 -5.23 16.08 9.17
N SER A 150 -6.02 17.13 9.31
CA SER A 150 -5.61 18.36 9.97
C SER A 150 -5.97 18.30 11.45
N VAL A 151 -5.01 18.54 12.33
CA VAL A 151 -5.24 18.66 13.78
C VAL A 151 -4.87 20.06 14.23
N THR A 152 -5.81 20.71 14.92
CA THR A 152 -5.60 22.03 15.52
C THR A 152 -5.82 21.95 17.02
N VAL A 153 -4.90 22.51 17.80
CA VAL A 153 -5.02 22.60 19.27
C VAL A 153 -4.96 24.06 19.69
N THR A 154 -5.87 24.48 20.57
CA THR A 154 -6.07 25.86 20.99
C THR A 154 -6.23 25.97 22.50
N LYS A 155 -5.81 27.10 23.06
CA LYS A 155 -6.07 27.49 24.46
C LYS A 155 -6.06 29.01 24.55
N SER A 156 -7.01 29.59 25.28
CA SER A 156 -7.00 31.03 25.55
C SER A 156 -5.69 31.46 26.21
N GLY A 157 -5.06 32.51 25.68
CA GLY A 157 -3.76 33.00 26.11
C GLY A 157 -2.55 32.32 25.44
N TYR A 158 -2.77 31.38 24.52
CA TYR A 158 -1.72 30.66 23.81
C TYR A 158 -1.90 30.74 22.28
N LYS A 159 -0.80 30.57 21.54
CA LYS A 159 -0.80 30.45 20.09
C LYS A 159 -1.40 29.10 19.69
N PRO A 160 -2.29 29.05 18.69
CA PRO A 160 -2.82 27.78 18.20
C PRO A 160 -1.70 26.96 17.54
N TYR A 161 -1.71 25.66 17.79
CA TYR A 161 -0.91 24.70 17.03
C TYR A 161 -1.78 24.12 15.91
N THR A 162 -1.26 24.08 14.68
CA THR A 162 -1.94 23.46 13.52
C THR A 162 -0.98 22.56 12.78
N ASN A 163 -1.35 21.29 12.63
CA ASN A 163 -0.66 20.33 11.77
C ASN A 163 -1.64 19.81 10.70
N PRO A 164 -1.49 20.22 9.42
CA PRO A 164 -2.41 19.82 8.36
C PRO A 164 -2.19 18.39 7.83
N ASN A 165 -1.12 17.70 8.23
CA ASN A 165 -0.67 16.45 7.61
C ASN A 165 -0.44 15.33 8.63
N VAL A 166 -1.37 15.13 9.55
CA VAL A 166 -1.34 14.00 10.49
C VAL A 166 -1.78 12.73 9.74
N LEU A 167 -0.84 11.83 9.46
CA LEU A 167 -1.12 10.57 8.79
C LEU A 167 -1.73 9.55 9.76
N VAL A 168 -2.90 9.03 9.42
CA VAL A 168 -3.60 7.94 10.12
C VAL A 168 -3.43 6.65 9.34
N LYS A 169 -2.99 5.61 10.03
CA LYS A 169 -2.79 4.26 9.50
C LYS A 169 -3.82 3.29 10.10
N PRO A 170 -4.16 2.19 9.41
CA PRO A 170 -5.06 1.18 9.96
C PRO A 170 -4.44 0.54 11.21
N ASP A 171 -5.27 0.28 12.21
CA ASP A 171 -4.95 -0.49 13.43
C ASP A 171 -3.74 0.02 14.26
N ILE A 172 -3.28 1.24 14.02
CA ILE A 172 -2.18 1.89 14.75
C ILE A 172 -2.68 3.22 15.33
N ASP A 173 -2.35 3.47 16.60
CA ASP A 173 -2.61 4.75 17.26
C ASP A 173 -1.60 5.82 16.78
N THR A 174 -2.09 6.85 16.08
CA THR A 174 -1.31 8.07 15.81
C THR A 174 -1.32 8.94 17.07
N LYS A 175 -0.18 9.03 17.76
CA LYS A 175 -0.05 9.76 19.03
C LYS A 175 0.51 11.16 18.79
N LEU A 176 -0.24 12.18 19.20
CA LEU A 176 0.16 13.58 19.16
C LEU A 176 0.32 14.12 20.58
N ARG A 177 1.48 14.71 20.86
CA ARG A 177 1.74 15.44 22.09
C ARG A 177 2.16 16.85 21.75
N ILE A 178 1.36 17.81 22.20
CA ILE A 178 1.45 19.19 21.75
C ILE A 178 1.70 20.11 22.94
N PHE A 179 2.64 21.04 22.79
CA PHE A 179 2.92 22.06 23.79
C PHE A 179 2.58 23.41 23.18
N LEU A 180 1.51 24.04 23.68
CA LEU A 180 1.10 25.34 23.22
C LEU A 180 2.00 26.42 23.80
N ILE A 181 2.26 27.45 23.00
CA ILE A 181 3.16 28.52 23.38
C ILE A 181 2.36 29.72 23.86
N SER A 182 2.71 30.26 25.02
CA SER A 182 2.00 31.38 25.62
C SER A 182 2.11 32.65 24.75
N ASN A 183 1.03 33.42 24.64
CA ASN A 183 1.00 34.68 23.87
C ASN A 183 1.81 35.80 24.54
N VAL A 184 2.18 35.64 25.82
CA VAL A 184 3.05 36.59 26.54
C VAL A 184 4.54 36.26 26.40
N GLU A 185 4.89 35.02 26.04
CA GLU A 185 6.27 34.59 25.85
C GLU A 185 6.71 34.86 24.40
N LYS A 186 7.58 35.86 24.24
CA LYS A 186 8.15 36.22 22.94
C LYS A 186 9.51 35.55 22.77
N LYS A 187 9.78 35.01 21.57
CA LYS A 187 11.09 34.48 21.15
C LYS A 187 11.55 33.22 21.90
N VAL A 188 10.61 32.32 22.21
CA VAL A 188 10.89 31.03 22.87
C VAL A 188 10.79 29.89 21.86
N LEU A 189 11.78 29.00 21.85
CA LEU A 189 11.69 27.68 21.22
C LEU A 189 11.17 26.67 22.23
N VAL A 190 10.23 25.84 21.80
CA VAL A 190 9.70 24.71 22.57
C VAL A 190 10.21 23.45 21.90
N VAL A 191 11.22 22.82 22.50
CA VAL A 191 11.96 21.72 21.88
C VAL A 191 11.57 20.39 22.50
N THR A 192 11.24 19.40 21.67
CA THR A 192 11.10 17.99 22.08
C THR A 192 12.01 17.10 21.23
N THR A 193 12.38 15.94 21.77
CA THR A 193 13.14 14.93 21.01
C THR A 193 12.52 13.55 21.10
N THR A 194 12.72 12.76 20.04
CA THR A 194 12.43 11.33 20.03
C THR A 194 13.70 10.55 19.67
N PRO A 195 14.25 9.71 20.59
CA PRO A 195 13.85 9.55 22.00
C PRO A 195 14.05 10.81 22.86
N PRO A 196 13.43 10.89 24.06
CA PRO A 196 13.73 11.93 25.04
C PRO A 196 15.17 11.81 25.59
N ASP A 197 15.56 12.74 26.48
CA ASP A 197 16.85 12.79 27.16
C ASP A 197 18.03 13.24 26.27
N ALA A 198 17.73 14.08 25.28
CA ALA A 198 18.72 14.67 24.40
C ALA A 198 19.17 16.04 24.91
N GLU A 199 20.47 16.30 24.89
CA GLU A 199 21.04 17.62 25.17
C GLU A 199 20.78 18.55 23.97
N ILE A 200 20.26 19.74 24.25
CA ILE A 200 19.98 20.75 23.24
C ILE A 200 20.99 21.88 23.37
N LEU A 201 21.63 22.21 22.26
CA LEU A 201 22.49 23.38 22.11
C LEU A 201 21.84 24.33 21.09
N VAL A 202 21.93 25.63 21.35
CA VAL A 202 21.54 26.68 20.40
C VAL A 202 22.74 27.58 20.19
N ASP A 203 23.19 27.68 18.94
CA ASP A 203 24.42 28.37 18.52
C ASP A 203 25.67 27.88 19.28
N GLY A 204 25.74 26.57 19.50
CA GLY A 204 26.83 25.93 20.24
C GLY A 204 26.76 26.09 21.76
N ILE A 205 25.75 26.80 22.30
CA ILE A 205 25.57 26.98 23.74
C ILE A 205 24.54 25.97 24.25
N TYR A 206 24.91 25.17 25.26
CA TYR A 206 23.99 24.25 25.92
C TYR A 206 22.82 24.99 26.59
N ARG A 207 21.59 24.54 26.32
CA ARG A 207 20.34 25.15 26.82
C ARG A 207 19.53 24.24 27.74
N GLY A 208 19.86 22.95 27.80
CA GLY A 208 19.18 21.98 28.66
C GLY A 208 19.06 20.61 28.02
N THR A 209 18.38 19.69 28.71
CA THR A 209 18.07 18.34 28.23
C THR A 209 16.56 18.21 28.07
N THR A 210 16.10 17.65 26.96
CA THR A 210 14.68 17.31 26.80
C THR A 210 14.31 16.18 27.75
N LEU A 211 13.11 16.21 28.31
CA LEU A 211 12.64 15.17 29.22
C LEU A 211 11.45 14.45 28.61
N LYS A 212 11.24 13.21 29.07
CA LYS A 212 10.04 12.47 28.75
C LYS A 212 8.81 13.28 29.21
N ASP A 213 7.94 13.60 28.25
CA ASP A 213 6.66 14.29 28.46
C ASP A 213 6.76 15.78 28.87
N ILE A 214 7.96 16.36 28.93
CA ILE A 214 8.18 17.78 29.29
C ILE A 214 9.10 18.42 28.23
N PRO A 215 8.64 19.46 27.50
CA PRO A 215 9.42 20.11 26.48
C PRO A 215 10.47 21.02 27.13
N LEU A 216 11.57 21.24 26.44
CA LEU A 216 12.56 22.23 26.84
C LEU A 216 12.18 23.59 26.26
N LEU A 217 11.93 24.58 27.13
CA LEU A 217 11.68 25.97 26.74
C LEU A 217 13.00 26.74 26.67
N ILE A 218 13.32 27.30 25.52
CA ILE A 218 14.59 28.02 25.26
C ILE A 218 14.27 29.43 24.79
N GLY A 219 14.55 30.44 25.60
CA GLY A 219 14.43 31.84 25.20
C GLY A 219 14.52 32.83 26.38
N PRO A 220 14.36 34.13 26.10
CA PRO A 220 14.17 34.71 24.77
C PRO A 220 15.44 34.63 23.91
N LEU A 221 15.29 34.28 22.64
CA LEU A 221 16.37 34.32 21.64
C LEU A 221 16.39 35.68 20.92
N THR A 222 17.54 36.03 20.33
CA THR A 222 17.66 37.20 19.44
C THR A 222 16.89 36.96 18.14
N ASP A 223 16.67 38.00 17.33
CA ASP A 223 16.12 37.80 15.97
C ASP A 223 17.25 37.34 15.03
N GLY A 224 16.95 36.39 14.15
CA GLY A 224 17.93 35.86 13.21
C GLY A 224 17.83 34.35 13.02
N SER A 225 18.82 33.77 12.32
CA SER A 225 18.97 32.32 12.21
C SER A 225 19.75 31.79 13.41
N HIS A 226 19.24 30.71 14.00
CA HIS A 226 19.86 29.98 15.10
C HIS A 226 20.10 28.53 14.68
N SER A 227 21.29 28.00 14.98
CA SER A 227 21.60 26.59 14.78
C SER A 227 21.22 25.81 16.04
N VAL A 228 20.21 24.95 15.94
CA VAL A 228 19.78 24.06 17.03
C VAL A 228 20.40 22.68 16.81
N GLN A 229 21.19 22.22 17.77
CA GLN A 229 21.80 20.89 17.79
C GLN A 229 21.16 20.05 18.90
N ALA A 230 20.74 18.83 18.55
CA ALA A 230 20.41 17.79 19.54
C ALA A 230 21.52 16.75 19.58
N ARG A 231 22.03 16.48 20.79
CA ARG A 231 23.08 15.48 21.06
C ARG A 231 22.57 14.45 22.05
N MET A 232 22.78 13.18 21.75
CA MET A 232 22.46 12.09 22.67
C MET A 232 23.45 10.94 22.48
N LYS A 233 23.95 10.38 23.58
CA LYS A 233 24.92 9.28 23.54
C LYS A 233 24.34 8.10 22.75
N GLY A 234 25.08 7.63 21.76
CA GLY A 234 24.68 6.52 20.89
C GLY A 234 23.78 6.93 19.71
N TYR A 235 23.53 8.22 19.52
CA TYR A 235 22.79 8.80 18.40
C TYR A 235 23.66 9.79 17.63
N LYS A 236 23.37 9.95 16.34
CA LYS A 236 23.98 10.98 15.49
C LYS A 236 23.44 12.35 15.91
N ASP A 237 24.32 13.33 15.94
CA ASP A 237 23.94 14.71 16.17
C ASP A 237 23.00 15.20 15.07
N VAL A 238 21.91 15.83 15.47
CA VAL A 238 20.92 16.41 14.56
C VAL A 238 21.06 17.93 14.63
N PHE A 239 21.16 18.57 13.47
CA PHE A 239 21.22 20.03 13.33
C PHE A 239 20.00 20.52 12.56
N VAL A 240 19.35 21.55 13.09
CA VAL A 240 18.23 22.25 12.44
C VAL A 240 18.45 23.75 12.55
N GLU A 241 18.35 24.47 11.44
CA GLU A 241 18.29 25.92 11.48
C GLU A 241 16.86 26.38 11.79
N VAL A 242 16.75 27.28 12.76
CA VAL A 242 15.48 27.92 13.13
C VAL A 242 15.64 29.43 13.01
N ILE A 243 14.69 30.07 12.33
CA ILE A 243 14.66 31.52 12.23
C ILE A 243 13.71 32.05 13.30
N THR A 244 14.23 32.89 14.18
CA THR A 244 13.46 33.65 15.16
C THR A 244 13.25 35.07 14.64
N GLN A 245 12.02 35.54 14.72
CA GLN A 245 11.66 36.92 14.41
C GLN A 245 10.68 37.40 15.49
N GLU A 246 10.49 38.72 15.55
CA GLU A 246 9.65 39.33 16.56
C GLU A 246 8.25 38.66 16.61
N PHE A 247 7.79 38.34 17.82
CA PHE A 247 6.51 37.67 18.09
C PHE A 247 6.36 36.23 17.59
N VAL A 248 7.41 35.55 17.13
CA VAL A 248 7.36 34.12 16.79
C VAL A 248 7.95 33.27 17.91
N SER A 249 7.24 32.20 18.24
CA SER A 249 7.69 31.17 19.17
C SER A 249 7.40 29.85 18.44
N THR A 250 8.34 28.91 18.46
CA THR A 250 8.34 27.77 17.53
C THR A 250 8.41 26.45 18.28
N ASN A 251 7.52 25.51 17.93
CA ASN A 251 7.67 24.11 18.33
C ASN A 251 8.68 23.44 17.41
N LEU A 252 9.67 22.78 17.98
CA LEU A 252 10.71 22.05 17.26
C LEU A 252 10.78 20.62 17.78
N ASP A 253 10.32 19.67 16.96
CA ASP A 253 10.38 18.25 17.26
C ASP A 253 11.55 17.62 16.50
N LEU A 254 12.52 17.06 17.24
CA LEU A 254 13.75 16.48 16.67
C LEU A 254 13.74 14.95 16.82
N ALA A 255 13.85 14.23 15.71
CA ALA A 255 14.03 12.78 15.70
C ALA A 255 15.52 12.44 15.59
N LEU A 256 16.07 11.75 16.60
CA LEU A 256 17.47 11.34 16.64
C LEU A 256 17.65 9.98 15.99
N ILE A 257 18.77 9.81 15.29
CA ILE A 257 19.09 8.59 14.55
C ILE A 257 20.21 7.84 15.31
N PRO A 258 20.04 6.58 15.73
CA PRO A 258 21.10 5.84 16.42
C PRO A 258 22.38 5.73 15.57
N MET A 259 23.56 5.88 16.17
CA MET A 259 24.85 5.75 15.46
C MET A 259 25.09 4.33 14.91
N ASN A 260 24.54 3.33 15.59
CA ASN A 260 24.63 1.91 15.23
C ASN A 260 23.35 1.39 14.56
N ALA A 261 22.44 2.28 14.15
CA ALA A 261 21.36 1.85 13.27
C ALA A 261 21.99 1.39 11.95
N ASN A 262 21.78 0.13 11.58
CA ASN A 262 21.71 -0.25 10.18
C ASN A 262 20.26 0.03 9.77
N PRO A 263 19.88 1.27 9.44
CA PRO A 263 18.51 1.55 9.05
C PRO A 263 18.20 0.63 7.88
N VAL A 264 17.15 -0.17 8.01
CA VAL A 264 16.67 -0.96 6.88
C VAL A 264 16.25 0.08 5.84
N PRO A 265 16.91 0.13 4.68
CA PRO A 265 16.63 1.22 3.78
C PRO A 265 15.28 0.98 3.09
N ALA A 266 14.60 2.08 2.77
CA ALA A 266 13.34 2.07 2.05
C ALA A 266 13.56 1.78 0.55
N THR A 267 12.46 1.44 -0.13
CA THR A 267 12.37 1.33 -1.58
C THR A 267 11.29 2.29 -2.09
N LEU A 268 11.59 3.03 -3.16
CA LEU A 268 10.66 3.93 -3.82
C LEU A 268 10.34 3.38 -5.21
N ARG A 269 9.06 3.18 -5.52
CA ARG A 269 8.56 2.69 -6.82
C ARG A 269 7.68 3.77 -7.44
N ILE A 270 8.07 4.27 -8.60
CA ILE A 270 7.42 5.42 -9.26
C ILE A 270 6.97 5.05 -10.66
N ARG A 271 5.76 5.45 -11.02
CA ARG A 271 5.27 5.43 -12.40
C ARG A 271 4.55 6.75 -12.69
N THR A 272 4.70 7.25 -13.91
CA THR A 272 3.98 8.46 -14.35
C THR A 272 3.08 8.19 -15.54
N LYS A 273 2.06 9.03 -15.71
CA LYS A 273 1.20 9.08 -16.88
C LYS A 273 1.19 10.52 -17.43
N PRO A 274 1.67 10.77 -18.65
CA PRO A 274 2.42 9.83 -19.51
C PRO A 274 3.73 9.35 -18.87
N TYR A 275 4.25 8.22 -19.36
CA TYR A 275 5.55 7.69 -18.95
C TYR A 275 6.70 8.52 -19.54
N GLY A 276 7.94 8.27 -19.08
CA GLY A 276 9.12 8.98 -19.56
C GLY A 276 9.41 10.29 -18.82
N ALA A 277 8.83 10.50 -17.64
CA ALA A 277 9.13 11.67 -16.83
C ALA A 277 10.49 11.51 -16.13
N ASP A 278 11.30 12.55 -16.17
CA ASP A 278 12.51 12.68 -15.36
C ASP A 278 12.12 12.84 -13.88
N ILE A 279 12.80 12.11 -13.01
CA ILE A 279 12.60 12.10 -11.57
C ILE A 279 13.81 12.74 -10.92
N TYR A 280 13.57 13.72 -10.06
CA TYR A 280 14.59 14.35 -9.23
C TYR A 280 14.28 14.11 -7.76
N LEU A 281 15.27 13.65 -7.00
CA LEU A 281 15.21 13.49 -5.54
C LEU A 281 16.10 14.54 -4.90
N SER A 282 15.53 15.45 -4.11
CA SER A 282 16.23 16.58 -3.51
C SER A 282 17.04 17.37 -4.54
N SER A 283 16.42 17.65 -5.69
CA SER A 283 17.00 18.35 -6.86
C SER A 283 18.07 17.56 -7.64
N ILE A 284 18.39 16.33 -7.26
CA ILE A 284 19.32 15.46 -7.99
C ILE A 284 18.52 14.57 -8.94
N TRP A 285 18.83 14.58 -10.23
CA TRP A 285 18.22 13.65 -11.18
C TRP A 285 18.61 12.21 -10.85
N ILE A 286 17.61 11.34 -10.68
CA ILE A 286 17.82 9.93 -10.29
C ILE A 286 17.41 8.93 -11.38
N GLY A 287 16.73 9.39 -12.42
CA GLY A 287 16.33 8.55 -13.55
C GLY A 287 15.00 8.98 -14.16
N GLN A 288 14.48 8.14 -15.05
CA GLN A 288 13.27 8.40 -15.83
C GLN A 288 12.26 7.27 -15.62
N THR A 289 10.96 7.58 -15.60
CA THR A 289 9.92 6.53 -15.49
C THR A 289 9.89 5.65 -16.74
N PRO A 290 9.90 4.31 -16.60
CA PRO A 290 9.89 3.40 -17.73
C PRO A 290 8.50 3.38 -18.41
N PRO A 291 8.43 2.97 -19.68
CA PRO A 291 7.16 2.79 -20.40
C PRO A 291 6.27 1.70 -19.80
N PHE A 292 6.85 0.75 -19.07
CA PHE A 292 6.13 -0.32 -18.38
C PHE A 292 6.71 -0.53 -16.98
N GLY A 293 5.85 -0.82 -16.00
CA GLY A 293 6.25 -1.06 -14.62
C GLY A 293 6.59 0.22 -13.84
N TYR A 294 7.50 0.09 -12.89
CA TYR A 294 7.92 1.16 -12.00
C TYR A 294 9.42 1.45 -12.18
N PHE A 295 9.79 2.73 -12.12
CA PHE A 295 11.13 3.12 -11.75
C PHE A 295 11.33 2.77 -10.28
N GLU A 296 12.36 1.98 -9.95
CA GLU A 296 12.65 1.57 -8.57
C GLU A 296 13.96 2.17 -8.07
N LEU A 297 13.88 2.98 -7.02
CA LEU A 297 15.03 3.41 -6.24
C LEU A 297 15.08 2.61 -4.94
N LYS A 298 16.05 1.68 -4.87
CA LYS A 298 16.33 0.90 -3.67
C LYS A 298 17.35 1.62 -2.79
N ASN A 299 17.49 1.14 -1.56
CA ASN A 299 18.48 1.63 -0.60
C ASN A 299 18.27 3.11 -0.21
N LEU A 300 17.03 3.60 -0.22
CA LEU A 300 16.70 4.96 0.15
C LEU A 300 16.75 5.11 1.68
N PRO A 301 17.67 5.92 2.25
CA PRO A 301 17.73 6.10 3.70
C PRO A 301 16.42 6.70 4.27
N PRO A 302 16.03 6.37 5.51
CA PRO A 302 14.90 7.03 6.16
C PRO A 302 15.23 8.51 6.42
N ALA A 303 14.67 9.39 5.60
CA ALA A 303 14.84 10.84 5.70
C ALA A 303 13.70 11.55 4.96
N ARG A 304 13.64 12.88 5.01
CA ARG A 304 12.69 13.66 4.22
C ARG A 304 13.32 14.05 2.88
N TYR A 305 12.65 13.77 1.77
CA TYR A 305 13.11 14.12 0.42
C TYR A 305 12.04 14.92 -0.33
N SER A 306 12.46 15.85 -1.17
CA SER A 306 11.58 16.40 -2.22
C SER A 306 11.70 15.52 -3.46
N LEU A 307 10.58 15.20 -4.08
CA LEU A 307 10.50 14.40 -5.29
C LEU A 307 9.85 15.25 -6.37
N THR A 308 10.55 15.49 -7.47
CA THR A 308 10.07 16.29 -8.60
C THR A 308 9.96 15.44 -9.85
N PHE A 309 8.84 15.55 -10.55
CA PHE A 309 8.60 14.95 -11.86
C PHE A 309 8.65 16.04 -12.92
N SER A 310 9.43 15.82 -13.97
CA SER A 310 9.56 16.74 -15.10
C SER A 310 9.39 16.00 -16.41
N LEU A 311 8.59 16.55 -17.32
CA LEU A 311 8.44 16.02 -18.66
C LEU A 311 8.19 17.18 -19.62
N ILE A 312 8.86 17.17 -20.78
CA ILE A 312 8.71 18.20 -21.80
C ILE A 312 7.24 18.32 -22.21
N GLY A 313 6.71 19.55 -22.20
CA GLY A 313 5.31 19.84 -22.50
C GLY A 313 4.34 19.64 -21.31
N TYR A 314 4.84 19.31 -20.12
CA TYR A 314 4.07 19.12 -18.90
C TYR A 314 4.58 20.01 -17.77
N GLN A 315 3.71 20.31 -16.81
CA GLN A 315 4.05 21.09 -15.63
C GLN A 315 4.90 20.26 -14.66
N ASN A 316 5.96 20.86 -14.13
CA ASN A 316 6.75 20.22 -13.08
C ASN A 316 5.88 20.05 -11.83
N SER A 317 5.88 18.83 -11.28
CA SER A 317 5.16 18.49 -10.05
C SER A 317 6.17 18.13 -8.97
N THR A 318 6.06 18.73 -7.78
CA THR A 318 6.95 18.42 -6.65
C THR A 318 6.14 18.03 -5.42
N GLU A 319 6.56 16.97 -4.72
CA GLU A 319 5.98 16.54 -3.44
C GLU A 319 7.05 16.08 -2.45
N TRP A 320 6.74 16.15 -1.17
CA TRP A 320 7.65 15.71 -0.12
C TRP A 320 7.30 14.29 0.31
N ILE A 321 8.32 13.42 0.39
CA ILE A 321 8.19 12.06 0.93
C ILE A 321 9.03 11.92 2.20
N HIS A 322 8.59 11.05 3.10
CA HIS A 322 9.34 10.70 4.32
C HIS A 322 9.38 9.17 4.49
N PRO A 323 10.22 8.47 3.70
CA PRO A 323 10.43 7.04 3.84
C PRO A 323 10.79 6.63 5.27
N LEU A 324 10.10 5.62 5.78
CA LEU A 324 10.40 4.96 7.05
C LEU A 324 11.32 3.75 6.84
N GLU A 325 11.88 3.21 7.91
CA GLU A 325 12.75 2.03 7.86
C GLU A 325 12.05 0.83 7.19
N GLY A 326 12.68 0.28 6.15
CA GLY A 326 12.22 -0.88 5.38
C GLY A 326 10.96 -0.65 4.55
N GLU A 327 10.44 0.58 4.51
CA GLU A 327 9.19 0.90 3.81
C GLU A 327 9.36 0.77 2.29
N THR A 328 8.34 0.27 1.61
CA THR A 328 8.22 0.40 0.15
C THR A 328 7.15 1.42 -0.18
N ILE A 329 7.55 2.61 -0.64
CA ILE A 329 6.64 3.65 -1.11
C ILE A 329 6.38 3.39 -2.59
N THR A 330 5.11 3.22 -2.96
CA THR A 330 4.68 3.08 -4.36
C THR A 330 3.83 4.28 -4.76
N MET A 331 4.13 4.86 -5.92
CA MET A 331 3.58 6.13 -6.35
C MET A 331 3.24 6.11 -7.84
N ASP A 332 2.00 6.47 -8.14
CA ASP A 332 1.49 6.67 -9.49
C ASP A 332 1.15 8.16 -9.67
N ARG A 333 1.77 8.81 -10.66
CA ARG A 333 1.60 10.26 -10.88
C ARG A 333 1.06 10.59 -12.26
N GLU A 334 -0.08 11.27 -12.32
CA GLU A 334 -0.57 11.86 -13.56
C GLU A 334 0.00 13.28 -13.73
N LEU A 335 0.64 13.54 -14.88
CA LEU A 335 1.23 14.84 -15.20
C LEU A 335 0.25 15.70 -15.97
N ILE A 336 0.25 16.99 -15.64
CA ILE A 336 -0.65 17.98 -16.22
C ILE A 336 0.07 18.69 -17.37
N PRO A 337 -0.49 18.74 -18.60
CA PRO A 337 0.13 19.48 -19.71
C PRO A 337 0.35 20.96 -19.40
N GLN A 338 1.45 21.52 -19.90
CA GLN A 338 1.62 22.98 -19.97
C GLN A 338 0.67 23.52 -21.05
N LYS A 339 0.02 24.65 -20.75
CA LYS A 339 -0.89 25.33 -21.67
C LYS A 339 -0.14 26.17 -22.70
#